data_AF-E6LG82-F1
#
_entry.id   AF-E6LG82-F1
#
_cell.length_a   1.000
_cell.length_b   1.000
_cell.length_c   1.000
_cell.angle_alpha   90.00
_cell.angle_beta   90.00
_cell.angle_gamma   90.00
#
_symmetry.space_group_name_H-M   'P 1'
#
loop_
_entity.id
_entity.type
_entity.pdbx_description
1 polymer ?
#
loop_
_entity_poly.entity_id
_entity_poly.type
_entity_poly.pdbx_seq_one_letter_code
_entity_poly.pdbx_strand_id
1 'polypeptide(L)'
;MIVDLKLCNRTLKFIIENTEGPSVNINLFKSKELRKEVFGRLNIKTEKDMDNRIKALVGALNTLSDKILEMRNSQGDAHAHGSNRIVIKEEEAILVANSSMVLCEYVFTKYKGLSR
;
A
#
# COMPACT_ATOMS: atom_id res chain seq x y z
N MET A 1 7.69 9.06 10.21
CA MET A 1 7.79 8.07 9.13
C MET A 1 7.36 6.63 9.49
N ILE A 2 7.55 6.12 10.72
CA ILE A 2 7.03 4.78 11.11
C ILE A 2 5.48 4.74 11.22
N VAL A 3 4.84 5.90 11.33
CA VAL A 3 3.40 6.04 11.62
C VAL A 3 2.52 5.86 10.37
N ASP A 4 2.99 6.29 9.19
CA ASP A 4 2.13 6.41 8.00
C ASP A 4 1.79 5.08 7.34
N LEU A 5 2.71 4.10 7.36
CA LEU A 5 2.48 2.79 6.75
C LEU A 5 1.71 1.82 7.64
N LYS A 6 1.69 2.06 8.96
CA LYS A 6 0.80 1.31 9.88
C LYS A 6 -0.66 1.57 9.53
N LEU A 7 -0.97 2.81 9.14
CA LEU A 7 -2.31 3.18 8.68
C LEU A 7 -2.69 2.38 7.43
N CYS A 8 -1.87 2.39 6.38
CA CYS A 8 -2.22 1.63 5.16
C CYS A 8 -2.25 0.13 5.36
N ASN A 9 -1.34 -0.46 6.14
CA ASN A 9 -1.45 -1.88 6.46
C ASN A 9 -2.78 -2.20 7.19
N ARG A 10 -3.20 -1.35 8.14
CA ARG A 10 -4.47 -1.53 8.86
C ARG A 10 -5.66 -1.43 7.92
N THR A 11 -5.68 -0.43 7.03
CA THR A 11 -6.73 -0.27 6.01
C THR A 11 -6.82 -1.48 5.09
N LEU A 12 -5.68 -1.98 4.60
CA LEU A 12 -5.66 -3.15 3.73
C LEU A 12 -6.18 -4.40 4.45
N LYS A 13 -5.77 -4.63 5.69
CA LYS A 13 -6.27 -5.75 6.51
C LYS A 13 -7.78 -5.65 6.74
N PHE A 14 -8.27 -4.47 7.12
CA PHE A 14 -9.70 -4.22 7.30
C PHE A 14 -10.50 -4.55 6.04
N ILE A 15 -10.02 -4.14 4.86
CA ILE A 15 -10.70 -4.45 3.60
C ILE A 15 -10.74 -5.96 3.36
N ILE A 16 -9.63 -6.68 3.57
CA ILE A 16 -9.56 -8.14 3.43
C ILE A 16 -10.56 -8.83 4.37
N GLU A 17 -10.65 -8.40 5.62
CA GLU A 17 -11.57 -8.98 6.61
C GLU A 17 -13.06 -8.74 6.24
N ASN A 18 -13.35 -7.69 5.47
CA ASN A 18 -14.71 -7.26 5.14
C ASN A 18 -15.07 -7.42 3.64
N THR A 19 -14.33 -8.24 2.90
CA THR A 19 -14.62 -8.55 1.50
C THR A 19 -14.53 -10.05 1.25
N GLU A 20 -15.36 -10.56 0.34
CA GLU A 20 -15.32 -11.96 -0.07
C GLU A 20 -14.00 -12.31 -0.77
N GLY A 21 -13.49 -13.51 -0.52
CA GLY A 21 -12.22 -13.98 -1.06
C GLY A 21 -11.66 -15.17 -0.30
N PRO A 22 -10.52 -15.74 -0.74
CA PRO A 22 -9.89 -16.86 -0.07
C PRO A 22 -9.51 -16.51 1.39
N SER A 23 -9.59 -17.48 2.28
CA SER A 23 -9.09 -17.31 3.64
C SER A 23 -7.58 -17.08 3.59
N VAL A 24 -7.14 -15.95 4.13
CA VAL A 24 -5.73 -15.53 4.13
C VAL A 24 -5.29 -15.21 5.55
N ASN A 25 -4.11 -15.68 5.94
CA ASN A 25 -3.50 -15.30 7.20
C ASN A 25 -2.88 -13.90 7.08
N ILE A 26 -3.70 -12.88 7.31
CA ILE A 26 -3.33 -11.46 7.21
C ILE A 26 -2.17 -11.04 8.12
N ASN A 27 -1.85 -11.83 9.15
CA ASN A 27 -0.76 -11.56 10.08
C ASN A 27 0.59 -12.07 9.56
N LEU A 28 0.58 -13.01 8.62
CA LEU A 28 1.78 -13.51 7.94
C LEU A 28 2.08 -12.74 6.64
N PHE A 29 1.11 -11.99 6.13
CA PHE A 29 1.28 -11.25 4.89
C PHE A 29 2.19 -10.04 5.07
N LYS A 30 3.19 -9.94 4.21
CA LYS A 30 3.93 -8.68 3.99
C LYS A 30 2.98 -7.66 3.34
N SER A 31 3.26 -6.37 3.51
CA SER A 31 2.44 -5.29 2.97
C SER A 31 2.17 -5.38 1.45
N LYS A 32 3.14 -5.88 0.68
CA LYS A 32 2.97 -6.11 -0.77
C LYS A 32 1.90 -7.16 -1.07
N GLU A 33 1.87 -8.25 -0.29
CA GLU A 33 0.85 -9.30 -0.40
C GLU A 33 -0.52 -8.80 0.03
N LEU A 34 -0.61 -8.04 1.13
CA LEU A 34 -1.86 -7.38 1.53
C LEU A 34 -2.42 -6.49 0.41
N ARG A 35 -1.57 -5.69 -0.23
CA ARG A 35 -1.98 -4.81 -1.34
C ARG A 35 -2.46 -5.61 -2.54
N LYS A 36 -1.73 -6.67 -2.91
CA LYS A 36 -2.10 -7.54 -4.03
C LYS A 36 -3.46 -8.19 -3.81
N GLU A 37 -3.70 -8.70 -2.62
CA GLU A 37 -4.97 -9.32 -2.23
C GLU A 37 -6.12 -8.33 -2.30
N VAL A 38 -5.98 -7.14 -1.69
CA VAL A 38 -6.99 -6.07 -1.76
C VAL A 38 -7.29 -5.67 -3.21
N PHE A 39 -6.27 -5.51 -4.05
CA PHE A 39 -6.49 -5.12 -5.44
C PHE A 39 -7.23 -6.20 -6.24
N GLY A 40 -7.04 -7.48 -5.90
CA GLY A 40 -7.81 -8.60 -6.43
C GLY A 40 -9.27 -8.54 -5.99
N ARG A 41 -9.52 -8.45 -4.68
CA ARG A 41 -10.89 -8.40 -4.12
C ARG A 41 -11.70 -7.20 -4.59
N LEU A 42 -11.05 -6.05 -4.76
CA LEU A 42 -11.68 -4.82 -5.21
C LEU A 42 -11.70 -4.65 -6.74
N ASN A 43 -11.28 -5.68 -7.50
CA ASN A 43 -11.28 -5.66 -8.97
C ASN A 43 -10.50 -4.46 -9.59
N ILE A 44 -9.47 -3.94 -8.90
CA ILE A 44 -8.79 -2.68 -9.26
C ILE A 44 -7.97 -2.78 -10.56
N LYS A 45 -7.64 -3.99 -11.02
CA LYS A 45 -6.74 -4.23 -12.18
C LYS A 45 -7.44 -4.80 -13.43
N THR A 46 -8.73 -5.08 -13.36
CA THR A 46 -9.34 -6.12 -14.19
C THR A 46 -10.52 -5.66 -15.03
N GLU A 47 -10.91 -4.39 -14.94
CA GLU A 47 -11.92 -3.86 -15.86
C GLU A 47 -11.30 -3.63 -17.24
N LYS A 48 -11.75 -4.45 -18.21
CA LYS A 48 -11.37 -4.37 -19.63
C LYS A 48 -11.61 -2.94 -20.17
N ASP A 49 -12.60 -2.25 -19.62
CA ASP A 49 -13.06 -0.91 -20.01
C ASP A 49 -12.40 0.23 -19.22
N MET A 50 -11.46 -0.06 -18.30
CA MET A 50 -10.81 1.00 -17.54
C MET A 50 -9.89 1.85 -18.43
N ASP A 51 -10.08 3.18 -18.36
CA ASP A 51 -9.29 4.20 -19.08
C ASP A 51 -7.78 4.00 -18.85
N ASN A 52 -6.99 4.11 -19.92
CA ASN A 52 -5.55 3.83 -19.89
C ASN A 52 -4.77 4.78 -18.97
N ARG A 53 -5.24 6.02 -18.76
CA ARG A 53 -4.63 6.97 -17.83
C ARG A 53 -4.91 6.55 -16.38
N ILE A 54 -6.10 6.03 -16.10
CA ILE A 54 -6.43 5.46 -14.78
C ILE A 54 -5.59 4.22 -14.52
N LYS A 55 -5.41 3.34 -15.52
CA LYS A 55 -4.46 2.20 -15.44
C LYS A 55 -3.05 2.67 -15.11
N ALA A 56 -2.55 3.71 -15.77
CA ALA A 56 -1.24 4.28 -15.49
C ALA A 56 -1.12 4.84 -14.07
N LEU A 57 -2.14 5.57 -13.58
CA LEU A 57 -2.17 6.10 -12.22
C LEU A 57 -2.16 4.98 -11.17
N VAL A 58 -2.96 3.92 -11.36
CA VAL A 58 -2.96 2.74 -10.47
C VAL A 58 -1.60 2.03 -10.51
N GLY A 59 -0.94 1.99 -11.67
CA GLY A 59 0.43 1.50 -11.81
C GLY A 59 1.43 2.34 -11.00
N ALA A 60 1.39 3.66 -11.15
CA ALA A 60 2.25 4.58 -10.40
C ALA A 60 2.04 4.48 -8.89
N LEU A 61 0.79 4.34 -8.42
CA LEU A 61 0.47 4.11 -7.00
C LEU A 61 1.07 2.80 -6.46
N ASN A 62 1.09 1.73 -7.26
CA ASN A 62 1.75 0.48 -6.89
C ASN A 62 3.27 0.68 -6.74
N THR A 63 3.90 1.39 -7.68
CA THR A 63 5.34 1.70 -7.63
C THR A 63 5.68 2.57 -6.42
N LEU A 64 4.90 3.62 -6.15
CA LEU A 64 5.08 4.47 -4.97
C LEU A 64 4.97 3.64 -3.68
N SER A 65 3.96 2.79 -3.59
CA SER A 65 3.78 1.90 -2.44
C SER A 65 4.97 0.94 -2.24
N ASP A 66 5.52 0.39 -3.33
CA ASP A 66 6.73 -0.45 -3.27
C ASP A 66 7.95 0.33 -2.78
N LYS A 67 8.15 1.57 -3.24
CA LYS A 67 9.26 2.43 -2.77
C LYS A 67 9.13 2.80 -1.30
N ILE A 68 7.93 3.09 -0.83
CA ILE A 68 7.69 3.35 0.60
C ILE A 68 8.01 2.10 1.44
N LEU A 69 7.72 0.90 0.92
CA LEU A 69 8.07 -0.36 1.59
C LEU A 69 9.57 -0.64 1.63
N GLU A 70 10.28 -0.36 0.55
CA GLU A 70 11.74 -0.44 0.49
C GLU A 70 12.38 0.50 1.53
N MET A 71 11.92 1.76 1.60
CA MET A 71 12.37 2.75 2.59
C MET A 71 12.14 2.31 4.04
N ARG A 72 11.13 1.48 4.30
CA ARG A 72 10.90 0.88 5.63
C ARG A 72 11.88 -0.25 5.91
N ASN A 73 12.07 -1.17 4.97
CA ASN A 73 12.92 -2.34 5.17
C ASN A 73 14.39 -1.92 5.33
N SER A 74 14.85 -0.91 4.59
CA SER A 74 16.22 -0.38 4.71
C SER A 74 16.51 0.26 6.08
N GLN A 75 15.47 0.74 6.78
CA GLN A 75 15.59 1.27 8.15
C GLN A 75 15.48 0.18 9.22
N GLY A 76 14.91 -0.99 8.88
CA GLY A 76 14.74 -2.15 9.77
C GLY A 76 15.91 -3.14 9.73
N ASP A 77 16.57 -3.31 8.58
CA ASP A 77 17.69 -4.26 8.35
C ASP A 77 19.07 -3.71 8.77
N ALA A 78 19.11 -2.59 9.52
CA ALA A 78 20.35 -1.95 9.97
C ALA A 78 21.19 -2.78 10.97
N HIS A 79 20.89 -4.07 11.15
CA HIS A 79 21.68 -4.98 11.99
C HIS A 79 22.86 -5.61 11.23
N ALA A 80 22.94 -5.52 9.90
CA ALA A 80 23.95 -6.25 9.11
C ALA A 80 24.98 -5.40 8.36
N HIS A 81 24.74 -4.13 8.04
CA HIS A 81 25.69 -3.30 7.27
C HIS A 81 25.96 -1.98 7.97
N GLY A 82 27.22 -1.80 8.39
CA GLY A 82 27.72 -0.55 8.93
C GLY A 82 27.52 0.59 7.94
N SER A 83 26.95 1.68 8.44
CA SER A 83 27.13 3.04 7.93
C SER A 83 26.58 3.33 6.53
N ASN A 84 25.26 3.43 6.43
CA ASN A 84 24.62 4.64 5.88
C ASN A 84 23.13 4.63 6.27
N ARG A 85 22.81 5.19 7.45
CA ARG A 85 21.42 5.60 7.72
C ARG A 85 21.08 6.67 6.68
N ILE A 86 20.20 6.34 5.74
CA ILE A 86 19.60 7.35 4.87
C ILE A 86 18.83 8.29 5.79
N VAL A 87 19.34 9.50 5.97
CA VAL A 87 18.64 10.57 6.68
C VAL A 87 17.52 11.02 5.76
N ILE A 88 16.29 10.72 6.16
CA ILE A 88 15.09 11.15 5.45
C ILE A 88 14.73 12.49 6.06
N LYS A 89 14.73 13.54 5.24
CA LYS A 89 14.40 14.89 5.72
C LYS A 89 12.89 15.02 5.86
N GLU A 90 12.48 16.13 6.42
CA GLU A 90 11.07 16.43 6.68
C GLU A 90 10.25 16.42 5.38
N GLU A 91 10.76 17.01 4.30
CA GLU A 91 10.10 17.03 3.01
C GLU A 91 9.83 15.63 2.43
N GLU A 92 10.79 14.71 2.51
CA GLU A 92 10.58 13.33 2.04
C GLU A 92 9.68 12.54 2.99
N ALA A 93 9.70 12.81 4.29
CA ALA A 93 8.78 12.20 5.24
C ALA A 93 7.32 12.61 4.95
N ILE A 94 7.09 13.89 4.64
CA ILE A 94 5.78 14.41 4.21
C ILE A 94 5.36 13.77 2.88
N LEU A 95 6.28 13.66 1.91
CA LEU A 95 6.01 12.99 0.64
C LEU A 95 5.55 11.54 0.86
N VAL A 96 6.23 10.78 1.72
CA VAL A 96 5.87 9.39 2.06
C VAL A 96 4.50 9.32 2.73
N ALA A 97 4.22 10.21 3.68
CA ALA A 97 2.94 10.26 4.38
C ALA A 97 1.78 10.55 3.42
N ASN A 98 1.90 11.61 2.62
CA ASN A 98 0.88 12.02 1.65
C ASN A 98 0.65 10.93 0.59
N SER A 99 1.72 10.34 0.06
CA SER A 99 1.62 9.24 -0.92
C SER A 99 0.91 8.02 -0.33
N SER A 100 1.19 7.70 0.93
CA SER A 100 0.49 6.62 1.65
C SER A 100 -1.00 6.95 1.81
N MET A 101 -1.32 8.18 2.22
CA MET A 101 -2.70 8.62 2.41
C MET A 101 -3.52 8.54 1.11
N VAL A 102 -2.95 8.96 -0.02
CA VAL A 102 -3.60 8.84 -1.34
C VAL A 102 -3.90 7.39 -1.70
N LEU A 103 -2.96 6.47 -1.48
CA LEU A 103 -3.18 5.04 -1.72
C LEU A 103 -4.32 4.50 -0.85
N CYS A 104 -4.26 4.79 0.45
CA CYS A 104 -5.26 4.40 1.44
C CYS A 104 -6.66 4.90 1.07
N GLU A 105 -6.79 6.18 0.69
CA GLU A 105 -8.06 6.80 0.33
C GLU A 105 -8.65 6.19 -0.94
N TYR A 106 -7.81 5.94 -1.95
CA TYR A 106 -8.25 5.31 -3.19
C TYR A 106 -8.83 3.90 -2.97
N VAL A 107 -8.11 3.03 -2.25
CA VAL A 107 -8.60 1.66 -1.98
C VAL A 107 -9.83 1.66 -1.08
N PHE A 108 -9.89 2.56 -0.10
CA PHE A 108 -11.04 2.63 0.80
C PHE A 108 -12.29 3.18 0.10
N THR A 109 -12.12 4.14 -0.81
CA THR A 109 -13.22 4.63 -1.65
C THR A 109 -13.76 3.55 -2.58
N LYS A 110 -12.86 2.77 -3.21
CA LYS A 110 -13.25 1.60 -4.01
C LYS A 110 -14.03 0.57 -3.17
N TYR A 111 -13.57 0.28 -1.95
CA TYR A 111 -14.27 -0.60 -1.01
C TYR A 111 -15.69 -0.08 -0.69
N LYS A 112 -15.85 1.18 -0.30
CA LYS A 112 -17.19 1.77 -0.03
C LYS A 112 -18.11 1.71 -1.24
N GLY A 113 -17.58 1.79 -2.46
CA GLY A 113 -18.34 1.69 -3.70
C GLY A 113 -18.86 0.27 -3.99
N LEU A 114 -18.21 -0.76 -3.46
CA LEU A 114 -18.63 -2.17 -3.57
C LEU A 114 -19.68 -2.57 -2.51
N SER A 115 -19.70 -1.90 -1.36
CA SER A 115 -20.64 -2.16 -0.26
C SER A 115 -21.97 -1.40 -0.37
N ARG A 116 -22.24 -0.75 -1.51
CA ARG A 116 -23.50 -0.09 -1.84
C ARG A 116 -24.25 -0.89 -2.89
#